data_AF-A0A6G6JYL1-F1
#
_entry.id   AF-A0A6G6JYL1-F1
#
_cell.length_a   1.000
_cell.length_b   1.000
_cell.length_c   1.000
_cell.angle_alpha   90.00
_cell.angle_beta   90.00
_cell.angle_gamma   90.00
#
_symmetry.space_group_name_H-M   'P 1'
#
loop_
_entity.id
_entity.type
_entity.pdbx_description
1 polymer ?
#
loop_
_entity_poly.entity_id
_entity_poly.type
_entity_poly.pdbx_seq_one_letter_code
_entity_poly.pdbx_strand_id
1 'polypeptide(L)'
;MPLCEQCQENEALVFITQIIHGHVTKMAFCTPCAEAKGILPTGNPPTFKLPPELEAWGLPTLSREEVIRAMGMDPEALMAKESAEILDLPEDAPTEVTLPENMTVRELAEALHANWHQVVYVLMQHGKFTQPHHEIDFATASLVCEQFAVVARRA
;
A
#
# COMPACT_ATOMS: atom_id res chain seq x y z
N MET A 1 -1.51 22.37 14.14
CA MET A 1 -2.47 21.61 13.31
C MET A 1 -3.46 22.59 12.68
N PRO A 2 -4.00 22.32 11.48
CA PRO A 2 -5.02 23.18 10.89
C PRO A 2 -6.32 23.11 11.70
N LEU A 3 -7.03 24.23 11.80
CA LEU A 3 -8.35 24.28 12.43
C LEU A 3 -9.44 23.81 11.46
N CYS A 4 -10.54 23.31 12.02
CA CYS A 4 -11.73 22.93 11.26
C CYS A 4 -12.26 24.11 10.45
N GLU A 5 -12.45 23.93 9.15
CA GLU A 5 -12.98 24.97 8.25
C GLU A 5 -14.44 25.33 8.55
N GLN A 6 -15.18 24.46 9.23
CA GLN A 6 -16.59 24.68 9.55
C GLN A 6 -16.80 25.47 10.85
N CYS A 7 -16.07 25.13 11.92
CA CYS A 7 -16.27 25.75 13.23
C CYS A 7 -15.11 26.64 13.68
N GLN A 8 -13.92 26.51 13.09
CA GLN A 8 -12.70 27.25 13.44
C GLN A 8 -12.25 27.18 14.91
N GLU A 9 -12.91 26.36 15.73
CA GLU A 9 -12.61 26.22 17.16
C GLU A 9 -11.83 24.95 17.47
N ASN A 10 -12.11 23.87 16.73
CA ASN A 10 -11.52 22.55 16.96
C ASN A 10 -10.45 22.24 15.92
N GLU A 11 -9.47 21.42 16.30
CA GLU A 11 -8.47 20.91 15.36
C GLU A 11 -9.12 20.00 14.31
N ALA A 12 -8.66 20.15 13.05
CA ALA A 12 -9.13 19.31 11.97
C ALA A 12 -8.47 17.93 12.05
N LEU A 13 -9.30 16.88 12.07
CA LEU A 13 -8.90 15.48 12.12
C LEU A 13 -9.33 14.71 10.86
N VAL A 14 -10.30 15.24 10.12
CA VAL A 14 -10.86 14.64 8.91
C VAL A 14 -10.50 15.51 7.70
N PHE A 15 -9.76 14.95 6.76
CA PHE A 15 -9.32 15.63 5.54
C PHE A 15 -9.97 14.98 4.32
N ILE A 16 -10.62 15.79 3.50
CA ILE A 16 -11.39 15.31 2.36
C ILE A 16 -10.88 16.01 1.11
N THR A 17 -10.71 15.24 0.05
CA THR A 17 -10.42 15.78 -1.28
C THR A 17 -11.59 15.44 -2.20
N GLN A 18 -12.26 16.44 -2.76
CA GLN A 18 -13.35 16.28 -3.72
C GLN A 18 -12.96 16.89 -5.06
N ILE A 19 -13.39 16.26 -6.16
CA ILE A 19 -13.22 16.79 -7.51
C ILE A 19 -14.59 17.25 -8.01
N ILE A 20 -14.78 18.56 -8.10
CA ILE A 20 -16.04 19.17 -8.56
C ILE A 20 -15.74 19.90 -9.87
N HIS A 21 -16.37 19.48 -10.97
CA HIS A 21 -16.14 20.05 -12.32
C HIS A 21 -14.66 20.07 -12.76
N GLY A 22 -13.88 19.06 -12.38
CA GLY A 22 -12.45 18.99 -12.70
C GLY A 22 -11.55 19.82 -11.78
N HIS A 23 -12.11 20.54 -10.81
CA HIS A 23 -11.36 21.25 -9.79
C HIS A 23 -11.23 20.42 -8.52
N VAL A 24 -9.99 20.25 -8.06
CA VAL A 24 -9.67 19.55 -6.81
C VAL A 24 -9.83 20.52 -5.66
N THR A 25 -10.80 20.27 -4.79
CA THR A 25 -11.04 21.03 -3.55
C THR A 25 -10.68 20.16 -2.36
N LYS A 26 -9.80 20.66 -1.49
CA LYS A 26 -9.44 20.02 -0.22
C LYS A 26 -10.19 20.73 0.90
N MET A 27 -10.75 19.96 1.83
CA MET A 27 -11.47 20.47 2.99
C MET A 27 -11.01 19.78 4.25
N ALA A 28 -11.01 20.50 5.37
CA ALA A 28 -10.53 20.01 6.66
C ALA A 28 -11.59 20.24 7.76
N PHE A 29 -12.01 19.16 8.42
CA PHE A 29 -13.07 19.20 9.43
C PHE A 29 -12.62 18.54 10.73
N CYS A 30 -13.17 19.00 11.86
CA CYS A 30 -13.13 18.23 13.11
C CYS A 30 -14.18 17.11 13.07
N THR A 31 -14.02 16.09 13.91
CA THR A 31 -14.93 14.94 14.02
C THR A 31 -16.42 15.31 14.09
N PRO A 32 -16.87 16.21 15.00
CA PRO A 32 -18.30 16.53 15.09
C PRO A 32 -18.83 17.25 13.85
N CYS A 33 -18.02 18.11 13.21
CA CYS A 33 -18.44 18.78 11.98
C CYS A 33 -18.46 17.84 10.76
N ALA A 34 -17.59 16.84 10.74
CA ALA A 34 -17.60 15.80 9.71
C ALA A 34 -18.84 14.90 9.85
N GLU A 35 -19.15 14.44 11.06
CA GLU A 35 -20.34 13.64 11.36
C GLU A 35 -21.63 14.38 11.03
N ALA A 36 -21.73 15.67 11.41
CA ALA A 36 -22.88 16.51 11.07
C ALA A 36 -23.10 16.67 9.55
N LYS A 37 -22.04 16.53 8.75
CA LYS A 37 -22.10 16.53 7.28
C LYS A 37 -22.30 15.14 6.68
N GLY A 38 -22.47 14.10 7.50
CA GLY A 38 -22.58 12.71 7.04
C GLY A 38 -21.27 12.16 6.50
N ILE A 39 -20.14 12.82 6.78
CA ILE A 39 -18.81 12.39 6.37
C ILE A 39 -18.30 11.50 7.49
N LEU A 40 -18.81 10.28 7.53
CA LEU A 40 -18.27 9.25 8.40
C LEU A 40 -16.93 8.79 7.83
N PRO A 41 -15.89 8.60 8.65
CA PRO A 41 -14.73 7.82 8.25
C PRO A 41 -15.23 6.40 7.94
N THR A 42 -15.56 6.13 6.68
CA THR A 42 -15.90 4.79 6.20
C THR A 42 -14.60 4.02 6.07
N GLY A 43 -14.16 3.59 7.24
CA GLY A 43 -12.85 3.06 7.50
C GLY A 43 -12.72 3.13 9.00
N ASN A 44 -13.36 2.18 9.70
CA ASN A 44 -12.81 1.81 10.99
C ASN A 44 -11.31 1.60 10.75
N PRO A 45 -10.40 2.35 11.39
CA PRO A 45 -9.04 1.84 11.51
C PRO A 45 -9.19 0.43 12.09
N PRO A 46 -8.41 -0.57 11.65
CA PRO A 46 -8.55 -1.92 12.16
C PRO A 46 -8.39 -1.88 13.69
N THR A 47 -9.50 -1.87 14.42
CA THR A 47 -9.50 -2.02 15.88
C THR A 47 -9.27 -3.48 16.11
N PHE A 48 -8.00 -3.86 16.08
CA PHE A 48 -7.54 -5.10 16.68
C PHE A 48 -7.89 -4.97 18.17
N LYS A 49 -9.01 -5.58 18.60
CA LYS A 49 -9.31 -5.66 20.03
C LYS A 49 -8.23 -6.53 20.65
N LEU A 50 -7.25 -5.89 21.27
CA LEU A 50 -6.21 -6.56 22.03
C LEU A 50 -6.87 -7.46 23.08
N PRO A 51 -6.36 -8.68 23.29
CA PRO A 51 -6.74 -9.51 24.42
C PRO A 51 -6.67 -8.71 25.73
N PRO A 52 -7.60 -8.93 26.68
CA PRO A 52 -7.72 -8.13 27.91
C PRO A 52 -6.45 -8.16 28.78
N GLU A 53 -5.56 -9.13 28.57
CA GLU A 53 -4.24 -9.20 29.23
C GLU A 53 -3.29 -8.08 28.79
N LEU A 54 -3.46 -7.48 27.60
CA LEU A 54 -2.62 -6.40 27.06
C LEU A 54 -3.14 -4.99 27.41
N GLU A 55 -4.43 -4.83 27.74
CA GLU A 55 -5.00 -3.56 28.23
C GLU A 55 -4.49 -3.20 29.64
N ALA A 56 -4.19 -4.20 30.47
CA ALA A 56 -3.73 -4.00 31.85
C ALA A 56 -2.32 -3.39 31.95
N TRP A 57 -1.56 -3.36 30.85
CA TRP A 57 -0.17 -2.89 30.82
C TRP A 57 0.00 -1.48 30.25
N GLY A 58 -1.09 -0.77 29.94
CA GLY A 58 -1.04 0.65 29.53
C GLY A 58 -0.16 0.90 28.31
N LEU A 59 -0.07 -0.05 27.39
CA LEU A 59 0.74 0.12 26.18
C LEU A 59 0.02 1.06 25.20
N PRO A 60 0.67 2.12 24.71
CA PRO A 60 0.04 3.02 23.76
C PRO A 60 -0.19 2.28 22.44
N THR A 61 -1.14 2.80 21.64
CA THR A 61 -1.32 2.50 20.21
C THR A 61 -0.07 2.91 19.41
N LEU A 62 1.07 2.27 19.66
CA LEU A 62 2.32 2.61 19.01
C LEU A 62 2.25 2.14 17.56
N SER A 63 2.45 3.07 16.65
CA SER A 63 2.63 2.81 15.23
C SER A 63 3.82 1.85 15.00
N ARG A 64 3.85 1.15 13.86
CA ARG A 64 4.94 0.22 13.51
C ARG A 64 6.31 0.90 13.67
N GLU A 65 6.42 2.18 13.36
CA GLU A 65 7.64 2.98 13.51
C GLU A 65 8.07 3.17 14.97
N GLU A 66 7.11 3.38 15.87
CA GLU A 66 7.37 3.56 17.29
C GLU A 66 7.77 2.24 17.97
N VAL A 67 7.18 1.11 17.55
CA VAL A 67 7.59 -0.22 18.01
C VAL A 67 9.03 -0.52 17.57
N ILE A 68 9.37 -0.24 16.31
CA ILE A 68 10.72 -0.47 15.78
C ILE A 68 11.76 0.40 16.52
N ARG A 69 11.43 1.68 16.79
CA ARG A 69 12.28 2.56 17.60
C ARG A 69 12.41 2.07 19.05
N ALA A 70 11.34 1.57 19.66
CA ALA A 70 11.38 1.03 21.02
C ALA A 70 12.24 -0.23 21.13
N MET A 71 12.35 -1.01 20.05
CA MET A 71 13.25 -2.16 19.94
C MET A 71 14.71 -1.77 19.65
N GLY A 72 15.03 -0.47 19.56
CA GLY A 72 16.39 0.03 19.32
C GLY A 72 16.88 -0.14 17.88
N MET A 73 15.96 -0.28 16.92
CA MET A 73 16.25 -0.43 15.51
C MET A 73 15.82 0.83 14.74
N ASP A 74 16.59 1.25 13.75
CA ASP A 74 16.22 2.38 12.89
C ASP A 74 15.16 1.95 11.85
N PRO A 75 13.95 2.52 11.87
CA PRO A 75 12.88 2.15 10.95
C PRO A 75 13.22 2.45 9.49
N GLU A 76 14.00 3.51 9.25
CA GLU A 76 14.46 3.88 7.92
C GLU A 76 15.47 2.86 7.36
N ALA A 77 16.31 2.28 8.23
CA ALA A 77 17.24 1.22 7.85
C ALA A 77 16.53 -0.12 7.58
N LEU A 78 15.45 -0.42 8.30
CA LEU A 78 14.64 -1.60 8.04
C LEU A 78 13.89 -1.47 6.72
N MET A 79 13.27 -0.31 6.45
CA MET A 79 12.60 -0.03 5.18
C MET A 79 13.58 0.03 4.01
N ALA A 80 14.79 0.56 4.21
CA ALA A 80 15.84 0.56 3.19
C ALA A 80 16.36 -0.86 2.91
N LYS A 81 16.45 -1.73 3.91
CA LYS A 81 16.80 -3.14 3.73
C LYS A 81 15.69 -3.90 3.01
N GLU A 82 14.43 -3.74 3.40
CA GLU A 82 13.28 -4.29 2.67
C GLU A 82 13.27 -3.78 1.22
N SER A 83 13.52 -2.48 0.99
CA SER A 83 13.55 -1.89 -0.36
C SER A 83 14.74 -2.37 -1.19
N ALA A 84 15.91 -2.60 -0.57
CA ALA A 84 17.07 -3.16 -1.23
C ALA A 84 16.84 -4.63 -1.63
N GLU A 85 16.22 -5.42 -0.76
CA GLU A 85 15.83 -6.81 -1.04
C GLU A 85 14.74 -6.87 -2.15
N ILE A 86 13.91 -5.85 -2.28
CA ILE A 86 12.95 -5.71 -3.38
C ILE A 86 13.63 -5.33 -4.72
N LEU A 87 14.84 -4.76 -4.69
CA LEU A 87 15.61 -4.39 -5.89
C LEU A 87 16.56 -5.49 -6.38
N ASP A 88 16.88 -6.48 -5.54
CA ASP A 88 17.60 -7.68 -5.97
C ASP A 88 16.66 -8.56 -6.81
N LEU A 89 16.75 -8.38 -8.13
CA LEU A 89 16.09 -9.28 -9.07
C LEU A 89 16.61 -10.71 -8.84
N PRO A 90 15.73 -11.71 -8.70
CA PRO A 90 16.15 -13.08 -8.47
C PRO A 90 16.97 -13.57 -9.68
N GLU A 91 18.23 -13.93 -9.46
CA GLU A 91 19.11 -14.50 -10.49
C GLU A 91 18.62 -15.85 -11.02
N ASP A 92 17.65 -16.48 -10.33
CA ASP A 92 17.06 -17.78 -10.66
C ASP A 92 15.76 -17.67 -11.48
N ALA A 93 15.43 -16.48 -12.00
CA ALA A 93 14.25 -16.32 -12.85
C ALA A 93 14.38 -17.20 -14.12
N PRO A 94 13.33 -17.95 -14.50
CA PRO A 94 13.38 -18.80 -15.69
C PRO A 94 13.58 -17.94 -16.95
N THR A 95 14.42 -18.40 -17.90
CA THR A 95 14.70 -17.66 -19.13
C THR A 95 13.45 -17.50 -20.02
N GLU A 96 12.49 -18.42 -19.92
CA GLU A 96 11.25 -18.41 -20.68
C GLU A 96 10.09 -18.90 -19.82
N VAL A 97 8.96 -18.17 -19.85
CA VAL A 97 7.75 -18.51 -19.10
C VAL A 97 6.53 -18.43 -20.01
N THR A 98 5.61 -19.38 -19.88
CA THR A 98 4.34 -19.38 -20.63
C THR A 98 3.24 -18.81 -19.74
N LEU A 99 2.67 -17.68 -20.14
CA LEU A 99 1.68 -16.94 -19.36
C LEU A 99 0.28 -17.03 -20.02
N PRO A 100 -0.78 -17.34 -19.27
CA PRO A 100 -2.18 -17.17 -19.73
C PRO A 100 -2.54 -15.72 -20.07
N GLU A 101 -3.67 -15.53 -20.77
CA GLU A 101 -4.15 -14.20 -21.19
C GLU A 101 -4.44 -13.24 -20.02
N ASN A 102 -4.97 -13.78 -18.93
CA ASN A 102 -5.20 -13.08 -17.67
C ASN A 102 -4.63 -13.92 -16.52
N MET A 103 -3.93 -13.26 -15.61
CA MET A 103 -3.43 -13.86 -14.36
C MET A 103 -3.36 -12.80 -13.28
N THR A 104 -3.26 -13.22 -12.03
CA THR A 104 -3.00 -12.29 -10.92
C THR A 104 -1.52 -11.98 -10.78
N VAL A 105 -1.23 -10.85 -10.15
CA VAL A 105 0.15 -10.44 -9.80
C VAL A 105 0.86 -11.53 -8.99
N ARG A 106 0.12 -12.23 -8.13
CA ARG A 106 0.64 -13.32 -7.33
C ARG A 106 1.07 -14.52 -8.18
N GLU A 107 0.24 -14.92 -9.13
CA GLU A 107 0.54 -16.00 -10.07
C GLU A 107 1.73 -15.65 -10.99
N LEU A 108 1.82 -14.40 -11.42
CA LEU A 108 2.97 -13.91 -12.18
C LEU A 108 4.27 -14.01 -11.36
N ALA A 109 4.22 -13.64 -10.08
CA ALA A 109 5.36 -13.72 -9.20
C ALA A 109 5.80 -15.18 -8.96
N GLU A 110 4.84 -16.08 -8.77
CA GLU A 110 5.10 -17.52 -8.66
C GLU A 110 5.73 -18.07 -9.95
N ALA A 111 5.24 -17.66 -11.12
CA ALA A 111 5.78 -18.08 -12.42
C ALA A 111 7.20 -17.55 -12.69
N LEU A 112 7.53 -16.38 -12.15
CA LEU A 112 8.86 -15.75 -12.25
C LEU A 112 9.82 -16.15 -11.11
N HIS A 113 9.37 -16.99 -10.17
CA HIS A 113 10.11 -17.33 -8.95
C HIS A 113 10.53 -16.07 -8.16
N ALA A 114 9.74 -15.00 -8.26
CA ALA A 114 10.01 -13.69 -7.69
C ALA A 114 9.04 -13.38 -6.54
N ASN A 115 9.37 -12.38 -5.73
CA ASN A 115 8.46 -11.90 -4.71
C ASN A 115 7.38 -11.01 -5.35
N TRP A 116 6.10 -11.25 -5.04
CA TRP A 116 5.00 -10.45 -5.58
C TRP A 116 5.13 -8.95 -5.31
N HIS A 117 5.80 -8.56 -4.21
CA HIS A 117 6.10 -7.16 -3.93
C HIS A 117 7.04 -6.53 -4.98
N GLN A 118 8.00 -7.30 -5.53
CA GLN A 118 8.90 -6.86 -6.59
C GLN A 118 8.12 -6.64 -7.90
N VAL A 119 7.21 -7.57 -8.21
CA VAL A 119 6.32 -7.46 -9.38
C VAL A 119 5.45 -6.20 -9.27
N VAL A 120 4.82 -5.95 -8.11
CA VAL A 120 4.05 -4.72 -7.87
C VAL A 120 4.92 -3.48 -8.00
N TYR A 121 6.13 -3.51 -7.46
CA TYR A 121 7.06 -2.39 -7.53
C TYR A 121 7.42 -2.04 -8.98
N VAL A 122 7.74 -3.04 -9.81
CA VAL A 122 8.02 -2.85 -11.24
C VAL A 122 6.78 -2.28 -11.95
N LEU A 123 5.59 -2.82 -11.68
CA LEU A 123 4.34 -2.30 -12.24
C LEU A 123 4.11 -0.82 -11.86
N MET A 124 4.42 -0.44 -10.62
CA MET A 124 4.34 0.95 -10.17
C MET A 124 5.33 1.86 -10.92
N GLN A 125 6.54 1.40 -11.24
CA GLN A 125 7.48 2.15 -12.08
C GLN A 125 6.94 2.41 -13.49
N HIS A 126 6.13 1.49 -14.02
CA HIS A 126 5.41 1.66 -15.29
C HIS A 126 4.06 2.39 -15.15
N GLY A 127 3.75 2.96 -13.98
CA GLY A 127 2.52 3.72 -13.72
C GLY A 127 1.27 2.86 -13.59
N LYS A 128 1.41 1.54 -13.36
CA LYS A 128 0.32 0.59 -13.15
C LYS A 128 0.24 0.20 -11.69
N PHE A 129 -0.78 0.72 -11.00
CA PHE A 129 -1.05 0.36 -9.61
C PHE A 129 -2.00 -0.83 -9.58
N THR A 130 -1.53 -1.95 -9.04
CA THR A 130 -2.31 -3.19 -8.96
C THR A 130 -2.27 -3.74 -7.54
N GLN A 131 -3.24 -4.59 -7.19
CA GLN A 131 -3.23 -5.34 -5.95
C GLN A 131 -2.79 -6.79 -6.22
N PRO A 132 -2.29 -7.53 -5.21
CA PRO A 132 -1.75 -8.88 -5.42
C PRO A 132 -2.74 -9.87 -6.05
N HIS A 133 -4.03 -9.68 -5.77
CA HIS A 133 -5.15 -10.50 -6.24
C HIS A 133 -5.87 -9.87 -7.45
N HIS A 134 -5.38 -8.75 -7.96
CA HIS A 134 -5.94 -8.12 -9.15
C HIS A 134 -5.44 -8.85 -10.39
N GLU A 135 -6.36 -9.12 -11.31
CA GLU A 135 -6.02 -9.70 -12.61
C GLU A 135 -5.32 -8.66 -13.47
N ILE A 136 -4.21 -9.07 -14.07
CA ILE A 136 -3.42 -8.33 -15.04
C ILE A 136 -3.46 -9.06 -16.37
N ASP A 137 -3.48 -8.28 -17.44
CA ASP A 137 -3.44 -8.78 -18.81
C ASP A 137 -2.01 -9.16 -19.21
N PHE A 138 -1.89 -10.02 -20.22
CA PHE A 138 -0.60 -10.43 -20.76
C PHE A 138 0.31 -9.24 -21.11
N ALA A 139 -0.23 -8.12 -21.61
CA ALA A 139 0.58 -6.95 -21.95
C ALA A 139 1.27 -6.35 -20.71
N THR A 140 0.54 -6.26 -19.60
CA THR A 140 1.08 -5.81 -18.32
C THR A 140 2.07 -6.82 -17.73
N ALA A 141 1.76 -8.12 -17.82
CA ALA A 141 2.67 -9.17 -17.36
C ALA A 141 3.97 -9.22 -18.18
N SER A 142 3.90 -9.02 -19.50
CA SER A 142 5.05 -8.99 -20.39
C SER A 142 6.02 -7.85 -20.06
N LEU A 143 5.53 -6.68 -19.65
CA LEU A 143 6.37 -5.56 -19.22
C LEU A 143 7.21 -5.93 -18.00
N VAL A 144 6.59 -6.64 -17.04
CA VAL A 144 7.33 -7.16 -15.89
C VAL A 144 8.35 -8.19 -16.36
N CYS A 145 7.96 -9.18 -17.16
CA CYS A 145 8.88 -10.21 -17.62
C CYS A 145 10.10 -9.63 -18.36
N GLU A 146 9.93 -8.60 -19.20
CA GLU A 146 11.03 -7.89 -19.86
C GLU A 146 12.00 -7.29 -18.85
N GLN A 147 11.50 -6.69 -17.77
CA GLN A 147 12.32 -6.12 -16.71
C GLN A 147 13.10 -7.20 -15.93
N PHE A 148 12.54 -8.40 -15.82
CA PHE A 148 13.19 -9.57 -15.22
C PHE A 148 14.07 -10.34 -16.21
N ALA A 149 14.28 -9.81 -17.44
CA ALA A 149 14.99 -10.49 -18.52
C ALA A 149 14.43 -11.87 -18.89
N VAL A 150 13.12 -12.07 -18.67
CA VAL A 150 12.39 -13.30 -18.96
C VAL A 150 11.57 -13.13 -20.23
N VAL A 151 11.65 -14.11 -21.14
CA VAL A 151 10.81 -14.12 -22.33
C VAL A 151 9.42 -14.67 -21.98
N ALA A 152 8.41 -13.81 -21.99
CA ALA A 152 7.02 -14.20 -21.84
C ALA A 152 6.44 -14.72 -23.17
N ARG A 153 5.98 -15.97 -23.20
CA ARG A 153 5.15 -16.49 -24.29
C ARG A 153 3.68 -16.54 -23.90
N ARG A 154 2.81 -16.20 -24.84
CA ARG A 154 1.37 -16.44 -24.69
C ARG A 154 1.11 -17.95 -24.75
N ALA A 155 0.37 -18.46 -23.77
CA ALA A 155 -0.18 -19.80 -23.77
C ALA A 155 -1.19 -20.02 -24.90
#